data_AF-A0A401PRH8-F1
#
_entry.id   AF-A0A401PRH8-F1
#
_cell.length_a   1.000
_cell.length_b   1.000
_cell.length_c   1.000
_cell.angle_alpha   90.00
_cell.angle_beta   90.00
_cell.angle_gamma   90.00
#
_symmetry.space_group_name_H-M   'P 1'
#
loop_
_entity.id
_entity.type
_entity.pdbx_description
1 polymer ?
#
loop_
_entity_poly.entity_id
_entity_poly.type
_entity_poly.pdbx_seq_one_letter_code
_entity_poly.pdbx_strand_id
1 'polypeptide(L)'
;MCFNRVLRFPPTVQRCAGAFAKVKDSQRMSDEGKMDQEQVDGMKRRCRVVGFALQAEMNHFHKRRIVDFKRMMQSYLQQQILFYQRIGQQLEQTLHLYDTL
;
A
#
# COMPACT_ATOMS: atom_id res chain seq x y z
N MET A 1 4.32 7.02 -7.65
CA MET A 1 5.16 6.27 -6.69
C MET A 1 4.37 5.27 -5.83
N CYS A 2 3.16 5.57 -5.33
CA CYS A 2 2.35 4.58 -4.57
C CYS A 2 1.94 3.33 -5.36
N PHE A 3 1.57 3.46 -6.65
CA PHE A 3 1.14 2.34 -7.49
C PHE A 3 2.17 1.20 -7.56
N ASN A 4 3.45 1.58 -7.72
CA ASN A 4 4.57 0.63 -7.77
C ASN A 4 4.81 -0.11 -6.44
N ARG A 5 4.42 0.47 -5.30
CA ARG A 5 4.49 -0.20 -3.98
C ARG A 5 3.27 -1.09 -3.74
N VAL A 6 2.07 -0.68 -4.17
CA VAL A 6 0.87 -1.52 -4.10
C VAL A 6 1.07 -2.85 -4.83
N LEU A 7 1.71 -2.84 -6.00
CA LEU A 7 1.99 -4.05 -6.76
C LEU A 7 3.05 -4.95 -6.12
N ARG A 8 4.03 -4.35 -5.43
CA ARG A 8 5.14 -5.09 -4.79
C ARG A 8 4.80 -5.62 -3.40
N PHE A 9 3.81 -5.03 -2.74
CA PHE A 9 3.47 -5.35 -1.36
C PHE A 9 2.95 -6.80 -1.18
N PRO A 10 1.99 -7.31 -1.96
CA PRO A 10 1.50 -8.69 -1.82
C PRO A 10 2.58 -9.76 -2.03
N PRO A 11 3.42 -9.70 -3.09
CA PRO A 11 4.52 -10.67 -3.25
C PRO A 11 5.55 -10.62 -2.10
N THR A 12 5.83 -9.43 -1.55
CA THR A 12 6.78 -9.26 -0.45
C THR A 12 6.23 -9.86 0.85
N VAL A 13 4.95 -9.64 1.14
CA VAL A 13 4.26 -10.24 2.30
C VAL A 13 4.20 -11.76 2.17
N GLN A 14 3.84 -12.29 1.00
CA GLN A 14 3.78 -13.73 0.75
C GLN A 14 5.16 -14.40 0.96
N ARG A 15 6.23 -13.77 0.47
CA ARG A 15 7.60 -14.27 0.68
C ARG A 15 7.98 -14.30 2.15
N CYS A 16 7.63 -13.26 2.90
CA CYS A 16 7.88 -13.21 4.34
C CYS A 16 7.06 -14.26 5.10
N ALA A 17 5.78 -14.43 4.75
CA ALA A 17 4.92 -15.47 5.31
C ALA A 17 5.51 -16.88 5.10
N GLY A 18 6.01 -17.17 3.90
CA GLY A 18 6.71 -18.42 3.60
C GLY A 18 8.00 -18.60 4.41
N ALA A 19 8.75 -17.52 4.67
CA ALA A 19 9.94 -17.58 5.52
C ALA A 19 9.59 -17.88 6.99
N PHE A 20 8.51 -17.28 7.52
CA PHE A 20 8.03 -17.57 8.87
C PHE A 20 7.56 -19.02 9.03
N ALA A 21 6.82 -19.54 8.04
CA ALA A 21 6.40 -20.94 8.03
C ALA A 21 7.61 -21.89 8.04
N LYS A 22 8.62 -21.64 7.21
CA LYS A 22 9.86 -22.43 7.20
C LYS A 22 10.59 -22.42 8.53
N VAL A 23 10.67 -21.28 9.23
CA VAL A 23 11.29 -21.24 10.56
C VAL A 23 10.53 -22.11 11.56
N LYS A 24 9.20 -22.12 11.51
CA LYS A 24 8.36 -22.95 12.37
C LYS A 24 8.56 -24.44 12.08
N ASP A 25 8.57 -24.82 10.80
CA ASP A 25 8.83 -26.21 10.39
C ASP A 25 10.24 -26.65 10.75
N SER A 26 11.22 -25.76 10.59
CA SER A 26 12.61 -25.98 10.98
C SER A 26 12.76 -26.21 12.48
N GLN A 27 12.05 -25.45 13.33
CA GLN A 27 12.06 -25.70 14.76
C GLN A 27 11.51 -27.09 15.08
N ARG A 28 10.38 -27.49 14.47
CA ARG A 28 9.80 -28.82 14.68
C ARG A 28 10.77 -29.94 14.28
N MET A 29 11.49 -29.79 13.17
CA MET A 29 12.49 -30.78 12.75
C MET A 29 13.68 -30.87 13.72
N SER A 30 14.05 -29.75 14.35
CA SER A 30 15.06 -29.73 15.42
C SER A 30 14.58 -30.47 16.67
N ASP A 31 13.33 -30.23 17.08
CA ASP A 31 12.71 -30.89 18.23
C ASP A 31 12.60 -32.42 18.03
N GLU A 32 12.44 -32.86 16.77
CA GLU A 32 12.47 -34.27 16.36
C GLU A 32 13.90 -34.84 16.18
N GLY A 33 14.95 -34.05 16.43
CA GLY A 33 16.36 -34.44 16.30
C GLY A 33 16.86 -34.56 14.85
N LYS A 34 16.08 -34.08 13.87
CA LYS A 34 16.39 -34.18 12.43
C LYS A 34 17.18 -32.99 11.90
N MET A 35 17.42 -31.98 12.72
CA MET A 35 18.16 -30.78 12.34
C MET A 35 18.87 -30.18 13.55
N ASP A 36 19.99 -29.52 13.29
CA ASP A 36 20.79 -28.90 14.34
C ASP A 36 20.20 -27.56 14.81
N GLN A 37 20.23 -27.32 16.12
CA GLN A 37 19.62 -26.16 16.75
C GLN A 37 20.32 -24.85 16.37
N GLU A 38 21.64 -24.88 16.13
CA GLU A 38 22.40 -23.70 15.70
C GLU A 38 21.93 -23.20 14.32
N GLN A 39 21.62 -24.13 13.41
CA GLN A 39 21.08 -23.81 12.09
C GLN A 39 19.68 -23.16 12.19
N VAL A 40 18.83 -23.67 13.08
CA VAL A 40 17.49 -23.12 13.33
C VAL A 40 17.57 -21.70 13.88
N ASP A 41 18.47 -21.46 14.83
CA ASP A 41 18.64 -20.16 15.45
C ASP A 41 19.20 -19.12 14.47
N GLY A 42 20.09 -19.54 13.56
CA GLY A 42 20.52 -18.74 12.42
C GLY A 42 19.37 -18.39 11.46
N MET A 43 18.43 -19.32 11.22
CA MET A 43 17.21 -19.05 10.44
C MET A 43 16.26 -18.07 11.16
N LYS A 44 16.02 -18.26 12.45
CA LYS A 44 15.21 -17.36 13.29
C LYS A 44 15.75 -15.93 13.28
N ARG A 45 17.07 -15.75 13.46
CA ARG A 45 17.71 -14.43 13.44
C ARG A 45 17.48 -13.70 12.12
N ARG A 46 17.72 -14.38 10.98
CA ARG A 46 17.49 -13.80 9.65
C ARG A 46 16.02 -13.45 9.43
N CYS A 47 15.12 -14.35 9.81
CA CYS A 47 13.68 -14.14 9.68
C CYS A 47 13.19 -12.95 10.52
N ARG A 48 13.75 -12.76 11.72
CA ARG A 48 13.46 -11.61 12.58
C ARG A 48 13.89 -10.28 11.95
N VAL A 49 15.08 -10.22 11.35
CA VAL A 49 15.55 -9.00 10.64
C VAL A 49 14.63 -8.67 9.46
N VAL A 50 14.25 -9.66 8.66
CA VAL A 50 13.31 -9.48 7.54
C VAL A 50 11.93 -9.04 8.05
N GLY A 51 11.46 -9.59 9.18
CA GLY A 51 10.22 -9.19 9.82
C GLY A 51 10.19 -7.71 10.23
N PHE A 52 11.28 -7.22 10.84
CA PHE A 52 11.39 -5.80 11.18
C PHE A 52 11.44 -4.90 9.93
N ALA A 53 12.16 -5.32 8.89
CA ALA A 53 12.20 -4.58 7.63
C ALA A 53 10.81 -4.50 6.98
N LEU A 54 10.05 -5.61 6.98
CA LEU A 54 8.67 -5.63 6.48
C LEU A 54 7.76 -4.69 7.28
N GLN A 55 7.86 -4.70 8.62
CA GLN A 55 7.06 -3.81 9.47
C GLN A 55 7.39 -2.33 9.23
N ALA A 56 8.67 -2.00 9.04
CA ALA A 56 9.09 -0.65 8.68
C ALA A 56 8.50 -0.22 7.33
N GLU A 57 8.54 -1.10 6.33
CA GLU A 57 7.97 -0.84 5.00
C GLU A 57 6.44 -0.71 5.04
N MET A 58 5.74 -1.54 5.82
CA MET A 58 4.30 -1.42 6.08
C MET A 58 3.95 -0.04 6.66
N ASN A 59 4.67 0.37 7.69
CA ASN A 59 4.46 1.67 8.33
C ASN A 59 4.71 2.83 7.35
N HIS A 60 5.79 2.76 6.57
CA HIS A 60 6.07 3.77 5.56
C HIS A 60 4.99 3.80 4.47
N PHE A 61 4.57 2.64 3.98
CA PHE A 61 3.52 2.50 2.98
C PHE A 61 2.19 3.09 3.47
N HIS A 62 1.77 2.78 4.70
CA HIS A 62 0.54 3.34 5.27
C HIS A 62 0.59 4.86 5.37
N LYS A 63 1.70 5.42 5.88
CA LYS A 63 1.90 6.88 5.94
C LYS A 63 1.80 7.51 4.55
N ARG A 64 2.44 6.92 3.55
CA ARG A 64 2.43 7.44 2.18
C ARG A 64 1.07 7.32 1.51
N ARG A 65 0.38 6.20 1.70
CA ARG A 65 -0.96 5.94 1.16
C ARG A 65 -1.95 7.01 1.58
N ILE A 66 -1.96 7.39 2.86
CA ILE A 66 -2.87 8.41 3.39
C ILE A 66 -2.61 9.76 2.71
N VAL A 67 -1.35 10.18 2.61
CA VAL A 67 -0.98 11.46 1.99
C VAL A 67 -1.34 11.48 0.51
N ASP A 68 -1.00 10.42 -0.23
CA ASP A 68 -1.26 10.35 -1.66
C ASP A 68 -2.77 10.29 -1.94
N PHE A 69 -3.55 9.54 -1.15
CA PHE A 69 -5.01 9.47 -1.30
C PHE A 69 -5.68 10.81 -0.99
N LYS A 70 -5.24 11.50 0.07
CA LYS A 70 -5.72 12.85 0.40
C LYS A 70 -5.50 13.81 -0.78
N ARG A 71 -4.28 13.84 -1.34
CA ARG A 71 -3.95 14.71 -2.49
C ARG A 71 -4.76 14.36 -3.74
N MET A 72 -4.92 13.07 -4.01
CA MET A 72 -5.73 12.58 -5.13
C MET A 72 -7.19 13.06 -5.00
N MET A 73 -7.81 12.86 -3.84
CA MET A 73 -9.20 13.28 -3.62
C MET A 73 -9.36 14.80 -3.66
N GLN A 74 -8.41 15.55 -3.09
CA GLN A 74 -8.41 17.01 -3.17
C GLN A 74 -8.37 17.48 -4.64
N SER A 75 -7.43 16.96 -5.43
CA SER A 75 -7.32 17.30 -6.85
C SER A 75 -8.58 16.92 -7.61
N TYR A 76 -9.15 15.75 -7.35
CA TYR A 76 -10.36 15.29 -8.02
C TYR A 76 -11.54 16.22 -7.74
N LEU A 77 -11.80 16.54 -6.46
CA LEU A 77 -12.91 17.41 -6.07
C LEU A 77 -12.75 18.83 -6.62
N GLN A 78 -11.53 19.38 -6.62
CA GLN A 78 -11.24 20.67 -7.24
C GLN A 78 -11.59 20.68 -8.74
N GLN A 79 -11.21 19.63 -9.48
CA GLN A 79 -11.55 19.52 -10.90
C GLN A 79 -13.05 19.32 -11.13
N GLN A 80 -13.73 18.57 -10.26
CA GLN A 80 -15.19 18.42 -10.32
C GLN A 80 -15.91 19.76 -10.11
N ILE A 81 -15.50 20.55 -9.13
CA ILE A 81 -16.06 21.90 -8.89
C ILE A 81 -15.90 22.76 -10.15
N LEU A 82 -14.70 22.83 -10.71
CA LEU A 82 -14.43 23.62 -11.92
C LEU A 82 -15.24 23.13 -13.12
N PHE A 83 -15.43 21.82 -13.26
CA PHE A 83 -16.23 21.23 -14.31
C PHE A 83 -17.69 21.69 -14.23
N TYR A 84 -18.32 21.58 -13.06
CA TYR A 84 -19.71 22.00 -12.88
C TYR A 84 -19.89 23.50 -12.96
N GLN A 85 -18.92 24.30 -12.48
CA GLN A 85 -18.93 25.75 -12.66
C GLN A 85 -18.94 26.15 -14.14
N ARG A 86 -18.12 25.48 -14.97
CA ARG A 86 -18.10 25.75 -16.42
C ARG A 86 -19.43 25.39 -17.08
N ILE A 87 -20.06 24.28 -16.67
CA ILE A 87 -21.40 23.92 -17.16
C ILE A 87 -22.41 25.02 -16.78
N GLY A 88 -22.41 25.46 -15.53
CA GLY A 88 -23.28 26.55 -15.06
C GLY A 88 -23.11 27.82 -15.89
N GLN A 89 -21.88 28.25 -16.11
CA GLN A 89 -21.57 29.43 -16.92
C GLN A 89 -22.08 29.33 -18.36
N GLN A 90 -21.99 28.16 -19.00
CA GLN A 90 -22.51 27.95 -20.36
C GLN A 90 -24.04 28.04 -20.40
N LEU A 91 -24.72 27.51 -19.38
CA LEU A 91 -26.17 27.60 -19.26
C LEU A 91 -26.63 29.04 -19.01
N GLU A 92 -25.96 29.77 -18.12
CA GLU A 92 -26.22 31.20 -17.84
C GLU A 92 -26.03 32.06 -19.09
N GLN A 93 -24.94 31.86 -19.83
CA GLN A 93 -24.70 32.54 -21.11
C GLN A 93 -25.82 32.28 -22.12
N THR A 94 -26.29 31.04 -22.20
CA THR A 94 -27.38 30.67 -23.09
C THR A 94 -28.69 31.30 -22.66
N LEU A 95 -28.98 31.37 -21.35
CA LEU A 95 -30.17 32.01 -20.80
C LEU A 95 -30.21 33.50 -21.11
N HIS A 96 -29.09 34.21 -20.94
CA HIS A 96 -29.02 35.65 -21.20
C HIS A 96 -29.35 36.05 -22.65
N LEU A 97 -29.12 35.16 -23.63
CA LEU A 97 -29.53 35.40 -25.01
C LEU A 97 -31.05 35.53 -25.18
N TYR A 98 -31.84 34.93 -24.27
CA TYR A 98 -33.30 35.06 -24.28
C TYR A 98 -33.78 36.31 -23.54
N ASP A 99 -33.00 36.88 -22.61
CA ASP A 99 -33.33 38.14 -21.93
C ASP A 99 -33.18 39.36 -22.86
N THR A 100 -32.42 39.21 -23.95
CA THR A 100 -32.13 40.29 -24.90
C THR A 100 -33.08 40.33 -26.11
N LEU A 101 -34.00 39.37 -26.21
CA LEU A 101 -35.08 39.29 -27.21
C LEU A 101 -36.37 39.93 -26.67
#